data_AF-A0A0P1IAL7-F1
#
_entry.id   AF-A0A0P1IAL7-F1
#
_cell.length_a   1.000
_cell.length_b   1.000
_cell.length_c   1.000
_cell.angle_alpha   90.00
_cell.angle_beta   90.00
_cell.angle_gamma   90.00
#
_symmetry.space_group_name_H-M   'P 1'
#
loop_
_entity.id
_entity.type
_entity.pdbx_description
1 polymer ?
#
loop_
_entity_poly.entity_id
_entity_poly.type
_entity_poly.pdbx_seq_one_letter_code
_entity_poly.pdbx_strand_id
1 'polypeptide(L)'
;MDDVEKSWKEFREKVRGVIEDHGAPDDLRSFDAWHAEEMRLVMAHNYPAPHVSDVTWSTEGLHVECDDREVVDRVMTAMAEVSHDLKEARARRSVMSSVVDWNDIHGSVFKQLGEHRAGWAEQLTLALEKVKRLIDEQPELFGDERPSIVQIKQKWGGLRVYEGPGCNQATSEEIQWRVDEIEQTCEGCSNSAQRQHVQGFVTTLCSWCYNAELRRRYDCAPASWPQSLELDIAANYPDLVSADCASLVPAVGPGWLMMISLALHKLSFSQDFKALDPGTIHISDIKKGQDGKISIGFSRYHDLIQEYADWMEFRCGVTCEECGHVGDIVRTTDKSQVLCSHCYCTREKSDG
;
A
#
# COMPACT_ATOMS: atom_id res chain seq x y z
N MET A 1 -28.24 -19.01 -13.67
CA MET A 1 -28.64 -18.62 -12.30
C MET A 1 -27.74 -19.29 -11.27
N ASP A 2 -27.51 -20.61 -11.35
CA ASP A 2 -26.63 -21.33 -10.41
C ASP A 2 -25.18 -20.82 -10.35
N ASP A 3 -24.58 -20.41 -11.48
CA ASP A 3 -23.24 -19.81 -11.50
C ASP A 3 -23.18 -18.43 -10.82
N VAL A 4 -24.27 -17.67 -10.88
CA VAL A 4 -24.37 -16.34 -10.22
C VAL A 4 -24.47 -16.51 -8.70
N GLU A 5 -25.26 -17.47 -8.24
CA GLU A 5 -25.43 -17.75 -6.82
C GLU A 5 -24.16 -18.33 -6.17
N LYS A 6 -23.39 -19.12 -6.95
CA LYS A 6 -22.07 -19.61 -6.57
C LYS A 6 -21.05 -18.46 -6.46
N SER A 7 -20.97 -17.58 -7.46
CA SER A 7 -20.11 -16.38 -7.43
C SER A 7 -20.43 -15.46 -6.25
N TRP A 8 -21.72 -15.32 -5.90
CA TRP A 8 -22.15 -14.55 -4.72
C TRP A 8 -21.76 -15.20 -3.39
N LYS A 9 -21.78 -16.53 -3.30
CA LYS A 9 -21.30 -17.23 -2.12
C LYS A 9 -19.79 -17.07 -1.95
N GLU A 10 -19.02 -17.19 -3.03
CA GLU A 10 -17.56 -16.98 -3.02
C GLU A 10 -17.18 -15.54 -2.69
N PHE A 11 -17.91 -14.56 -3.21
CA PHE A 11 -17.76 -13.15 -2.84
C PHE A 11 -18.01 -12.93 -1.34
N ARG A 12 -19.11 -13.47 -0.79
CA ARG A 12 -19.44 -13.37 0.64
C ARG A 12 -18.36 -13.97 1.52
N GLU A 13 -17.83 -15.14 1.17
CA GLU A 13 -16.72 -15.76 1.91
C GLU A 13 -15.43 -14.94 1.81
N LYS A 14 -15.12 -14.33 0.66
CA LYS A 14 -13.95 -13.44 0.52
C LYS A 14 -14.09 -12.17 1.35
N VAL A 15 -15.24 -11.51 1.30
CA VAL A 15 -15.50 -10.32 2.12
C VAL A 15 -15.48 -10.68 3.61
N ARG A 16 -16.05 -11.83 3.99
CA ARG A 16 -15.97 -12.35 5.36
C ARG A 16 -14.51 -12.61 5.78
N GLY A 17 -13.71 -13.26 4.94
CA GLY A 17 -12.29 -13.50 5.20
C GLY A 17 -11.51 -12.20 5.39
N VAL A 18 -11.77 -11.19 4.55
CA VAL A 18 -11.20 -9.83 4.72
C VAL A 18 -11.62 -9.20 6.05
N ILE A 19 -12.88 -9.36 6.47
CA ILE A 19 -13.38 -8.86 7.76
C ILE A 19 -12.75 -9.62 8.94
N GLU A 20 -12.57 -10.93 8.82
CA GLU A 20 -11.97 -11.80 9.83
C GLU A 20 -10.47 -11.51 10.00
N ASP A 21 -9.74 -11.36 8.90
CA ASP A 21 -8.29 -11.11 8.88
C ASP A 21 -7.92 -9.66 9.22
N HIS A 22 -8.74 -8.69 8.81
CA HIS A 22 -8.41 -7.27 8.94
C HIS A 22 -9.24 -6.53 9.99
N GLY A 23 -10.28 -7.17 10.53
CA GLY A 23 -11.26 -6.59 11.44
C GLY A 23 -12.30 -5.72 10.71
N ALA A 24 -13.55 -5.78 11.15
CA ALA A 24 -14.58 -4.83 10.77
C ALA A 24 -14.10 -3.40 11.11
N PRO A 25 -13.99 -2.46 10.14
CA PRO A 25 -13.59 -1.09 10.44
C PRO A 25 -14.59 -0.43 11.40
N ASP A 26 -14.15 0.43 12.33
CA ASP A 26 -15.05 1.06 13.33
C ASP A 26 -15.99 2.12 12.70
N ASP A 27 -15.56 2.70 11.58
CA ASP A 27 -16.31 3.66 10.76
C ASP A 27 -16.20 3.27 9.28
N LEU A 28 -17.34 3.28 8.57
CA LEU A 28 -17.41 3.10 7.11
C LEU A 28 -16.64 4.18 6.32
N ARG A 29 -16.23 5.29 6.95
CA ARG A 29 -15.32 6.31 6.39
C ARG A 29 -13.86 5.87 6.35
N SER A 30 -13.46 4.86 7.14
CA SER A 30 -12.10 4.27 7.09
C SER A 30 -11.96 3.16 6.04
N PHE A 31 -13.04 2.93 5.29
CA PHE A 31 -13.10 2.14 4.06
C PHE A 31 -12.49 2.99 2.93
N ASP A 32 -11.16 3.09 2.91
CA ASP A 32 -10.42 3.93 1.93
C ASP A 32 -10.80 3.62 0.47
N ALA A 33 -10.61 4.60 -0.42
CA ALA A 33 -10.83 4.53 -1.87
C ALA A 33 -10.18 3.30 -2.55
N TRP A 34 -9.14 2.73 -1.95
CA TRP A 34 -8.48 1.51 -2.42
C TRP A 34 -9.24 0.21 -2.08
N HIS A 35 -9.98 0.15 -0.96
CA HIS A 35 -10.90 -0.98 -0.67
C HIS A 35 -12.16 -0.93 -1.54
N ALA A 36 -12.63 0.29 -1.85
CA ALA A 36 -13.66 0.48 -2.87
C ALA A 36 -13.16 0.00 -4.24
N GLU A 37 -11.90 0.27 -4.59
CA GLU A 37 -11.30 -0.21 -5.84
C GLU A 37 -11.09 -1.73 -5.85
N GLU A 38 -10.64 -2.37 -4.76
CA GLU A 38 -10.57 -3.84 -4.69
C GLU A 38 -11.95 -4.47 -4.75
N MET A 39 -12.96 -3.94 -4.06
CA MET A 39 -14.34 -4.42 -4.23
C MET A 39 -14.85 -4.21 -5.65
N ARG A 40 -14.53 -3.08 -6.28
CA ARG A 40 -14.84 -2.79 -7.69
C ARG A 40 -14.16 -3.78 -8.62
N LEU A 41 -12.89 -4.14 -8.36
CA LEU A 41 -12.13 -5.13 -9.12
C LEU A 41 -12.66 -6.55 -8.88
N VAL A 42 -13.04 -6.91 -7.66
CA VAL A 42 -13.69 -8.20 -7.35
C VAL A 42 -15.05 -8.28 -8.03
N MET A 43 -15.84 -7.20 -8.05
CA MET A 43 -17.11 -7.13 -8.77
C MET A 43 -16.91 -7.21 -10.28
N ALA A 44 -15.98 -6.44 -10.85
CA ALA A 44 -15.65 -6.44 -12.28
C ALA A 44 -15.05 -7.77 -12.77
N HIS A 45 -14.30 -8.48 -11.92
CA HIS A 45 -13.65 -9.75 -12.26
C HIS A 45 -14.62 -10.94 -12.17
N ASN A 46 -15.52 -10.96 -11.18
CA ASN A 46 -16.50 -12.04 -11.02
C ASN A 46 -17.80 -11.81 -11.81
N TYR A 47 -18.03 -10.57 -12.28
CA TYR A 47 -19.12 -10.20 -13.16
C TYR A 47 -18.61 -9.32 -14.31
N PRO A 48 -18.24 -9.91 -15.46
CA PRO A 48 -18.12 -9.16 -16.71
C PRO A 48 -19.53 -8.83 -17.22
N ALA A 49 -20.30 -8.04 -16.45
CA ALA A 49 -21.60 -7.58 -16.86
C ALA A 49 -21.42 -6.24 -17.59
N PRO A 50 -21.86 -6.10 -18.85
CA PRO A 50 -21.77 -4.85 -19.61
C PRO A 50 -22.69 -3.72 -19.08
N HIS A 51 -23.20 -3.82 -17.84
CA HIS A 51 -24.30 -3.00 -17.31
C HIS A 51 -24.03 -2.37 -15.94
N VAL A 52 -22.88 -2.64 -15.30
CA VAL A 52 -22.45 -1.91 -14.08
C VAL A 52 -21.45 -0.86 -14.53
N SER A 53 -21.89 0.39 -14.61
CA SER A 53 -21.07 1.51 -15.10
C SER A 53 -20.20 2.10 -14.01
N ASP A 54 -20.70 2.12 -12.77
CA ASP A 54 -19.98 2.69 -11.63
C ASP A 54 -20.40 2.08 -10.28
N VAL A 55 -19.45 2.03 -9.35
CA VAL A 55 -19.62 1.54 -7.99
C VAL A 55 -18.94 2.53 -7.07
N THR A 56 -19.73 3.37 -6.40
CA THR A 56 -19.23 4.44 -5.52
C THR A 56 -19.67 4.20 -4.08
N TRP A 57 -18.87 4.63 -3.12
CA TRP A 57 -19.17 4.52 -1.70
C TRP A 57 -19.34 5.92 -1.11
N SER A 58 -20.43 6.15 -0.37
CA SER A 58 -20.71 7.42 0.30
C SER A 58 -20.95 7.22 1.80
N THR A 59 -21.11 8.33 2.53
CA THR A 59 -21.52 8.32 3.95
C THR A 59 -22.91 7.69 4.18
N GLU A 60 -23.72 7.54 3.12
CA GLU A 60 -25.04 6.94 3.17
C GLU A 60 -25.03 5.44 2.78
N GLY A 61 -23.92 4.93 2.24
CA GLY A 61 -23.73 3.53 1.87
C GLY A 61 -23.06 3.32 0.51
N LEU A 62 -23.09 2.08 0.01
CA LEU A 62 -22.68 1.78 -1.36
C LEU A 62 -23.76 2.25 -2.34
N HIS A 63 -23.32 2.96 -3.37
CA HIS A 63 -24.10 3.29 -4.55
C HIS A 63 -23.57 2.46 -5.72
N VAL A 64 -24.46 1.71 -6.35
CA VAL A 64 -24.17 0.93 -7.55
C VAL A 64 -24.99 1.51 -8.68
N GLU A 65 -24.33 2.07 -9.68
CA GLU A 65 -24.97 2.46 -10.93
C GLU A 65 -24.99 1.24 -11.85
N CYS A 66 -26.18 0.68 -12.04
CA CYS A 66 -26.41 -0.44 -12.91
C CYS A 66 -27.77 -0.32 -13.62
N ASP A 67 -27.78 -0.61 -14.92
CA ASP A 67 -29.00 -0.57 -15.74
C ASP A 67 -29.98 -1.71 -15.42
N ASP A 68 -29.52 -2.73 -14.68
CA ASP A 68 -30.30 -3.89 -14.27
C ASP A 68 -30.71 -3.81 -12.79
N ARG A 69 -31.99 -3.47 -12.58
CA ARG A 69 -32.59 -3.32 -11.25
C ARG A 69 -32.56 -4.60 -10.42
N GLU A 70 -32.62 -5.78 -11.05
CA GLU A 70 -32.58 -7.06 -10.33
C GLU A 70 -31.19 -7.33 -9.76
N VAL A 71 -30.14 -6.88 -10.47
CA VAL A 71 -28.75 -6.94 -9.99
C VAL A 71 -28.55 -5.98 -8.81
N VAL A 72 -29.05 -4.75 -8.91
CA VAL A 72 -28.97 -3.75 -7.82
C VAL A 72 -29.64 -4.27 -6.54
N ASP A 73 -30.86 -4.80 -6.63
CA ASP A 73 -31.60 -5.29 -5.47
C ASP A 73 -30.87 -6.46 -4.78
N ARG A 74 -30.24 -7.36 -5.56
CA ARG A 74 -29.43 -8.47 -5.01
C ARG A 74 -28.15 -7.98 -4.35
N VAL A 75 -27.46 -7.01 -4.93
CA VAL A 75 -26.26 -6.40 -4.34
C VAL A 75 -26.62 -5.72 -3.01
N MET A 76 -27.68 -4.90 -3.00
CA MET A 76 -28.11 -4.19 -1.80
C MET A 76 -28.55 -5.15 -0.69
N THR A 77 -29.21 -6.26 -1.04
CA THR A 77 -29.57 -7.31 -0.08
C THR A 77 -28.34 -8.00 0.53
N ALA A 78 -27.39 -8.42 -0.31
CA ALA A 78 -26.14 -9.04 0.16
C ALA A 78 -25.34 -8.08 1.06
N MET A 79 -25.35 -6.78 0.76
CA MET A 79 -24.71 -5.78 1.60
C MET A 79 -25.44 -5.52 2.91
N ALA A 80 -26.76 -5.54 2.92
CA ALA A 80 -27.55 -5.42 4.15
C ALA A 80 -27.25 -6.61 5.09
N GLU A 81 -27.12 -7.82 4.55
CA GLU A 81 -26.70 -9.02 5.29
C GLU A 81 -25.27 -8.87 5.84
N VAL A 82 -24.29 -8.45 5.02
CA VAL A 82 -22.91 -8.19 5.48
C VAL A 82 -22.88 -7.09 6.54
N SER A 83 -23.68 -6.04 6.39
CA SER A 83 -23.81 -4.96 7.38
C SER A 83 -24.39 -5.46 8.70
N HIS A 84 -25.37 -6.36 8.65
CA HIS A 84 -25.94 -7.01 9.84
C HIS A 84 -24.90 -7.92 10.52
N ASP A 85 -24.21 -8.77 9.76
CA ASP A 85 -23.14 -9.63 10.28
C ASP A 85 -22.00 -8.81 10.90
N LEU A 86 -21.64 -7.68 10.30
CA LEU A 86 -20.68 -6.72 10.84
C LEU A 86 -21.15 -6.12 12.17
N LYS A 87 -22.42 -5.72 12.27
CA LYS A 87 -23.01 -5.20 13.52
C LYS A 87 -23.03 -6.26 14.61
N GLU A 88 -23.38 -7.50 14.28
CA GLU A 88 -23.42 -8.60 15.22
C GLU A 88 -22.00 -9.02 15.68
N ALA A 89 -21.03 -9.04 14.77
CA ALA A 89 -19.62 -9.26 15.09
C ALA A 89 -19.05 -8.15 15.98
N ARG A 90 -19.41 -6.88 15.74
CA ARG A 90 -19.07 -5.74 16.62
C ARG A 90 -19.71 -5.86 18.00
N ALA A 91 -20.98 -6.26 18.07
CA ALA A 91 -21.67 -6.47 19.35
C ALA A 91 -21.03 -7.60 20.17
N ARG A 92 -20.60 -8.70 19.52
CA ARG A 92 -19.84 -9.78 20.16
C ARG A 92 -18.43 -9.35 20.58
N ARG A 93 -17.84 -8.34 19.94
CA ARG A 93 -16.54 -7.72 20.28
C ARG A 93 -16.59 -6.71 21.43
N SER A 94 -17.78 -6.36 21.95
CA SER A 94 -17.94 -5.41 23.06
C SER A 94 -17.31 -5.84 24.40
N VAL A 95 -16.59 -6.96 24.45
CA VAL A 95 -15.74 -7.39 25.58
C VAL A 95 -14.31 -7.64 25.06
N MET A 96 -13.72 -6.70 24.32
CA MET A 96 -12.31 -6.81 23.93
C MET A 96 -11.43 -6.39 25.10
N SER A 97 -10.79 -7.38 25.73
CA SER A 97 -9.66 -7.15 26.63
C SER A 97 -8.54 -6.40 25.88
N SER A 98 -7.89 -5.45 26.55
CA SER A 98 -6.69 -4.79 26.04
C SER A 98 -5.68 -5.82 25.54
N VAL A 99 -5.13 -5.62 24.33
CA VAL A 99 -4.01 -6.40 23.78
C VAL A 99 -2.68 -6.01 24.40
N VAL A 100 -2.63 -4.89 25.12
CA VAL A 100 -1.48 -4.45 25.91
C VAL A 100 -1.74 -4.72 27.39
N ASP A 101 -0.92 -5.59 27.97
CA ASP A 101 -0.73 -5.67 29.41
C ASP A 101 0.23 -4.55 29.85
N TRP A 102 -0.27 -3.59 30.61
CA TRP A 102 0.54 -2.47 31.10
C TRP A 102 1.61 -2.86 32.12
N ASN A 103 1.58 -4.10 32.63
CA ASN A 103 2.64 -4.68 33.46
C ASN A 103 3.69 -5.45 32.63
N ASP A 104 3.36 -5.82 31.40
CA ASP A 104 4.25 -6.46 30.43
C ASP A 104 4.06 -5.86 29.03
N ILE A 105 4.41 -4.58 28.91
CA ILE A 105 4.25 -3.81 27.66
C ILE A 105 5.09 -4.48 26.57
N HIS A 106 6.34 -4.83 26.88
CA HIS A 106 7.27 -5.46 25.95
C HIS A 106 6.70 -6.76 25.39
N GLY A 107 6.34 -7.73 26.25
CA GLY A 107 5.80 -9.01 25.80
C GLY A 107 4.51 -8.87 24.99
N SER A 108 3.65 -7.94 25.40
CA SER A 108 2.39 -7.65 24.70
C SER A 108 2.60 -7.07 23.30
N VAL A 109 3.48 -6.07 23.17
CA VAL A 109 3.77 -5.42 21.87
C VAL A 109 4.43 -6.40 20.91
N PHE A 110 5.44 -7.16 21.37
CA PHE A 110 6.10 -8.17 20.53
C PHE A 110 5.15 -9.27 20.08
N LYS A 111 4.20 -9.68 20.94
CA LYS A 111 3.16 -10.63 20.56
C LYS A 111 2.27 -10.12 19.43
N GLN A 112 1.99 -8.81 19.36
CA GLN A 112 1.16 -8.23 18.32
C GLN A 112 1.93 -7.99 17.01
N LEU A 113 3.17 -7.49 17.08
CA LEU A 113 3.92 -7.09 15.89
C LEU A 113 4.80 -8.21 15.29
N GLY A 114 5.25 -9.14 16.13
CA GLY A 114 6.17 -10.22 15.79
C GLY A 114 7.64 -9.80 15.71
N GLU A 115 8.55 -10.77 15.79
CA GLU A 115 10.01 -10.59 15.76
C GLU A 115 10.52 -9.94 14.47
N HIS A 116 9.83 -10.15 13.34
CA HIS A 116 10.18 -9.54 12.06
C HIS A 116 9.95 -8.03 12.02
N ARG A 117 9.27 -7.47 13.03
CA ARG A 117 9.08 -6.02 13.24
C ARG A 117 9.69 -5.53 14.55
N ALA A 118 10.80 -6.14 14.96
CA ALA A 118 11.50 -5.81 16.21
C ALA A 118 11.77 -4.30 16.35
N GLY A 119 12.20 -3.62 15.29
CA GLY A 119 12.46 -2.18 15.32
C GLY A 119 11.25 -1.34 15.76
N TRP A 120 10.07 -1.58 15.16
CA TRP A 120 8.85 -0.93 15.61
C TRP A 120 8.39 -1.40 16.99
N ALA A 121 8.53 -2.68 17.30
CA ALA A 121 8.12 -3.25 18.58
C ALA A 121 8.91 -2.65 19.76
N GLU A 122 10.22 -2.50 19.62
CA GLU A 122 11.08 -1.87 20.62
C GLU A 122 10.69 -0.41 20.84
N GLN A 123 10.54 0.37 19.76
CA GLN A 123 10.18 1.78 19.88
C GLN A 123 8.78 1.98 20.45
N LEU A 124 7.80 1.18 20.03
CA LEU A 124 6.44 1.26 20.56
C LEU A 124 6.41 0.86 22.04
N THR A 125 7.22 -0.12 22.46
CA THR A 125 7.37 -0.46 23.87
C THR A 125 7.84 0.75 24.68
N LEU A 126 8.90 1.42 24.23
CA LEU A 126 9.41 2.63 24.90
C LEU A 126 8.39 3.79 24.90
N ALA A 127 7.65 3.95 23.82
CA ALA A 127 6.58 4.95 23.71
C ALA A 127 5.46 4.69 24.72
N LEU A 128 4.98 3.44 24.81
CA LEU A 128 3.93 3.07 25.75
C LEU A 128 4.42 3.12 27.21
N GLU A 129 5.67 2.77 27.50
CA GLU A 129 6.27 2.98 28.83
C GLU A 129 6.32 4.47 29.21
N LYS A 130 6.58 5.35 28.24
CA LYS A 130 6.52 6.79 28.46
C LYS A 130 5.10 7.27 28.73
N VAL A 131 4.11 6.82 27.94
CA VAL A 131 2.69 7.12 28.18
C VAL A 131 2.25 6.65 29.56
N LYS A 132 2.64 5.44 29.97
CA LYS A 132 2.37 4.91 31.32
C LYS A 132 2.90 5.85 32.40
N ARG A 133 4.13 6.34 32.27
CA ARG A 133 4.70 7.31 33.22
C ARG A 133 3.97 8.64 33.23
N LEU A 134 3.58 9.16 32.07
CA LEU A 134 2.82 10.42 31.98
C LEU A 134 1.47 10.31 32.70
N ILE A 135 0.77 9.18 32.56
CA ILE A 135 -0.47 8.88 33.30
C ILE A 135 -0.19 8.81 34.80
N ASP A 136 0.86 8.09 35.21
CA ASP A 136 1.19 7.93 36.64
C ASP A 136 1.65 9.26 37.30
N GLU A 137 2.29 10.17 36.54
CA GLU A 137 2.84 11.44 37.03
C GLU A 137 1.87 12.63 36.93
N GLN A 138 0.97 12.64 35.94
CA GLN A 138 0.07 13.76 35.62
C GLN A 138 -1.36 13.26 35.34
N PRO A 139 -2.03 12.61 36.30
CA PRO A 139 -3.35 12.02 36.11
C PRO A 139 -4.44 13.06 35.79
N GLU A 140 -4.26 14.31 36.19
CA GLU A 140 -5.17 15.41 35.85
C GLU A 140 -5.19 15.76 34.35
N LEU A 141 -4.10 15.47 33.64
CA LEU A 141 -3.95 15.76 32.22
C LEU A 141 -4.23 14.52 31.36
N PHE A 142 -3.64 13.39 31.73
CA PHE A 142 -3.67 12.15 30.95
C PHE A 142 -4.78 11.16 31.39
N GLY A 143 -5.48 11.47 32.48
CA GLY A 143 -6.44 10.58 33.12
C GLY A 143 -5.78 9.69 34.18
N ASP A 144 -6.60 9.08 35.04
CA ASP A 144 -6.19 8.18 36.11
C ASP A 144 -6.19 6.70 35.70
N GLU A 145 -6.76 6.39 34.54
CA GLU A 145 -6.84 5.04 33.99
C GLU A 145 -5.94 4.87 32.75
N ARG A 146 -5.32 3.70 32.66
CA ARG A 146 -4.52 3.31 31.49
C ARG A 146 -5.46 2.94 30.35
N PRO A 147 -5.22 3.41 29.11
CA PRO A 147 -6.15 3.15 28.03
C PRO A 147 -6.13 1.66 27.66
N SER A 148 -7.30 1.14 27.32
CA SER A 148 -7.40 -0.18 26.71
C SER A 148 -6.93 -0.07 25.26
N ILE A 149 -5.84 -0.74 24.89
CA ILE A 149 -5.42 -0.81 23.49
C ILE A 149 -6.07 -2.06 22.91
N VAL A 150 -6.94 -1.93 21.92
CA VAL A 150 -7.71 -3.06 21.37
C VAL A 150 -7.00 -3.78 20.23
N GLN A 151 -6.05 -3.12 19.56
CA GLN A 151 -5.28 -3.73 18.48
C GLN A 151 -3.99 -2.96 18.21
N ILE A 152 -2.92 -3.69 17.90
CA ILE A 152 -1.69 -3.15 17.32
C ILE A 152 -1.42 -3.93 16.03
N LYS A 153 -1.28 -3.28 14.89
CA LYS A 153 -0.98 -3.96 13.63
C LYS A 153 -0.22 -3.08 12.65
N GLN A 154 0.45 -3.73 11.71
CA GLN A 154 0.91 -3.07 10.49
C GLN A 154 -0.24 -3.04 9.48
N LYS A 155 -0.48 -1.88 8.88
CA LYS A 155 -1.45 -1.71 7.80
C LYS A 155 -0.86 -0.74 6.78
N TRP A 156 -0.74 -1.18 5.52
CA TRP A 156 -0.25 -0.37 4.40
C TRP A 156 1.14 0.26 4.63
N GLY A 157 2.07 -0.46 5.24
CA GLY A 157 3.38 0.09 5.58
C GLY A 157 3.38 1.05 6.77
N GLY A 158 2.24 1.27 7.42
CA GLY A 158 2.14 2.09 8.64
C GLY A 158 1.87 1.24 9.88
N LEU A 159 2.35 1.73 11.03
CA LEU A 159 1.97 1.21 12.34
C LEU A 159 0.60 1.76 12.72
N ARG A 160 -0.29 0.93 13.25
CA ARG A 160 -1.60 1.35 13.76
C ARG A 160 -1.81 0.81 15.17
N VAL A 161 -2.19 1.70 16.07
CA VAL A 161 -2.58 1.39 17.45
C VAL A 161 -4.02 1.86 17.61
N TYR A 162 -4.92 0.93 17.89
CA TYR A 162 -6.34 1.21 18.07
C TYR A 162 -6.66 1.19 19.54
N GLU A 163 -7.34 2.23 19.99
CA GLU A 163 -7.70 2.43 21.37
C GLU A 163 -9.17 2.05 21.59
N GLY A 164 -9.45 1.53 22.78
CA GLY A 164 -10.79 1.18 23.20
C GLY A 164 -11.61 2.42 23.58
N PRO A 165 -12.92 2.24 23.76
CA PRO A 165 -13.79 3.32 24.20
C PRO A 165 -13.33 3.89 25.55
N GLY A 166 -13.43 5.20 25.71
CA GLY A 166 -13.09 5.89 26.97
C GLY A 166 -11.62 6.27 27.12
N CYS A 167 -10.78 6.14 26.07
CA CYS A 167 -9.43 6.70 26.10
C CYS A 167 -9.48 8.22 26.33
N ASN A 168 -8.67 8.72 27.27
CA ASN A 168 -8.48 10.14 27.48
C ASN A 168 -7.86 10.79 26.22
N GLN A 169 -8.34 11.97 25.83
CA GLN A 169 -7.90 12.63 24.60
C GLN A 169 -6.40 12.96 24.57
N ALA A 170 -5.83 13.50 25.66
CA ALA A 170 -4.41 13.82 25.71
C ALA A 170 -3.53 12.56 25.63
N THR A 171 -3.99 11.46 26.24
CA THR A 171 -3.34 10.15 26.12
C THR A 171 -3.40 9.61 24.70
N SER A 172 -4.55 9.73 24.04
CA SER A 172 -4.74 9.34 22.64
C SER A 172 -3.83 10.14 21.69
N GLU A 173 -3.75 11.45 21.89
CA GLU A 173 -2.89 12.34 21.11
C GLU A 173 -1.40 12.01 21.32
N GLU A 174 -0.95 11.73 22.54
CA GLU A 174 0.45 11.31 22.79
C GLU A 174 0.74 9.95 22.16
N ILE A 175 -0.16 8.97 22.25
CA ILE A 175 0.01 7.67 21.59
C ILE A 175 0.11 7.85 20.07
N GLN A 176 -0.82 8.59 19.47
CA GLN A 176 -0.84 8.79 18.03
C GLN A 176 0.43 9.53 17.56
N TRP A 177 0.86 10.57 18.27
CA TRP A 177 2.08 11.29 17.93
C TRP A 177 3.31 10.36 17.95
N ARG A 178 3.41 9.46 18.93
CA ARG A 178 4.49 8.45 18.97
C ARG A 178 4.40 7.46 17.81
N VAL A 179 3.20 7.02 17.46
CA VAL A 179 2.98 6.13 16.32
C VAL A 179 3.43 6.81 15.02
N ASP A 180 3.13 8.09 14.86
CA ASP A 180 3.52 8.90 13.71
C ASP A 180 5.05 9.07 13.59
N GLU A 181 5.76 9.18 14.72
CA GLU A 181 7.23 9.15 14.76
C GLU A 181 7.78 7.78 14.34
N ILE A 182 7.23 6.70 14.92
CA ILE A 182 7.71 5.33 14.70
C ILE A 182 7.50 4.89 13.25
N GLU A 183 6.38 5.27 12.62
CA GLU A 183 6.09 4.86 11.23
C GLU A 183 7.04 5.46 10.18
N GLN A 184 7.89 6.41 10.58
CA GLN A 184 8.99 6.96 9.75
C GLN A 184 10.30 6.16 9.89
N THR A 185 10.26 5.06 10.64
CA THR A 185 11.40 4.19 10.87
C THR A 185 11.19 2.79 10.29
N CYS A 186 12.27 2.05 10.11
CA CYS A 186 12.29 0.71 9.58
C CYS A 186 11.59 -0.25 10.53
N GLU A 187 10.60 -0.99 10.01
CA GLU A 187 9.86 -2.03 10.73
C GLU A 187 10.80 -2.98 11.48
N GLY A 188 11.91 -3.38 10.84
CA GLY A 188 12.83 -4.38 11.37
C GLY A 188 13.92 -3.86 12.30
N CYS A 189 14.42 -2.63 12.10
CA CYS A 189 15.65 -2.17 12.79
C CYS A 189 15.66 -0.71 13.24
N SER A 190 14.54 0.01 13.19
CA SER A 190 14.41 1.38 13.70
C SER A 190 15.22 2.47 12.99
N ASN A 191 16.05 2.14 12.00
CA ASN A 191 16.69 3.14 11.15
C ASN A 191 15.65 3.93 10.34
N SER A 192 15.97 5.16 9.93
CA SER A 192 15.13 5.93 9.01
C SER A 192 14.74 5.11 7.78
N ALA A 193 13.46 5.20 7.40
CA ALA A 193 12.91 4.44 6.29
C ALA A 193 11.70 5.15 5.67
N GLN A 194 11.33 4.72 4.47
CA GLN A 194 10.14 5.20 3.77
C GLN A 194 9.24 4.02 3.38
N ARG A 195 7.94 4.30 3.26
CA ARG A 195 6.96 3.36 2.73
C ARG A 195 7.29 3.02 1.28
N GLN A 196 7.33 1.73 0.98
CA GLN A 196 7.68 1.20 -0.33
C GLN A 196 6.97 -0.13 -0.60
N HIS A 197 6.96 -0.53 -1.86
CA HIS A 197 6.38 -1.79 -2.29
C HIS A 197 7.46 -2.87 -2.40
N VAL A 198 7.19 -4.03 -1.83
CA VAL A 198 7.96 -5.25 -2.03
C VAL A 198 7.00 -6.33 -2.48
N GLN A 199 6.99 -6.61 -3.80
CA GLN A 199 6.13 -7.65 -4.42
C GLN A 199 4.65 -7.58 -3.99
N GLY A 200 4.03 -6.40 -4.11
CA GLY A 200 2.61 -6.20 -3.75
C GLY A 200 2.38 -5.89 -2.26
N PHE A 201 3.37 -6.06 -1.40
CA PHE A 201 3.25 -5.68 0.02
C PHE A 201 3.79 -4.28 0.24
N VAL A 202 3.03 -3.45 0.95
CA VAL A 202 3.50 -2.14 1.39
C VAL A 202 4.18 -2.32 2.74
N THR A 203 5.43 -1.86 2.83
CA THR A 203 6.28 -1.97 4.02
C THR A 203 7.13 -0.71 4.19
N THR A 204 7.64 -0.47 5.39
CA THR A 204 8.57 0.62 5.69
C THR A 204 9.91 0.03 6.14
N LEU A 205 10.89 0.01 5.23
CA LEU A 205 12.19 -0.64 5.48
C LEU A 205 13.36 0.25 5.06
N CYS A 206 14.44 0.22 5.82
CA CYS A 206 15.70 0.77 5.36
C CYS A 206 16.28 -0.08 4.22
N SER A 207 17.29 0.43 3.49
CA SER A 207 17.84 -0.25 2.32
C SER A 207 18.37 -1.67 2.59
N TRP A 208 18.91 -1.91 3.79
CA TRP A 208 19.42 -3.22 4.21
C TRP A 208 18.29 -4.21 4.48
N CYS A 209 17.31 -3.83 5.31
CA CYS A 209 16.15 -4.66 5.60
C CYS A 209 15.28 -4.89 4.35
N TYR A 210 15.17 -3.89 3.48
CA TYR A 210 14.51 -4.04 2.17
C TYR A 210 15.16 -5.15 1.36
N ASN A 211 16.49 -5.12 1.19
CA ASN A 211 17.19 -6.15 0.41
C ASN A 211 17.16 -7.53 1.08
N ALA A 212 17.11 -7.60 2.41
CA ALA A 212 16.88 -8.85 3.12
C ALA A 212 15.48 -9.41 2.86
N GLU A 213 14.44 -8.58 2.94
CA GLU A 213 13.05 -8.97 2.68
C GLU A 213 12.82 -9.31 1.20
N LEU A 214 13.44 -8.56 0.30
CA LEU A 214 13.46 -8.80 -1.13
C LEU A 214 14.05 -10.18 -1.43
N ARG A 215 15.23 -10.50 -0.87
CA ARG A 215 15.84 -11.84 -0.97
C ARG A 215 14.97 -12.92 -0.36
N ARG A 216 14.43 -12.72 0.85
CA ARG A 216 13.54 -13.70 1.50
C ARG A 216 12.35 -14.07 0.61
N ARG A 217 11.78 -13.08 -0.08
CA ARG A 217 10.67 -13.28 -1.01
C ARG A 217 11.11 -13.89 -2.34
N TYR A 218 12.30 -13.55 -2.84
CA TYR A 218 12.85 -14.11 -4.07
C TYR A 218 13.45 -15.50 -3.92
N ASP A 219 14.03 -15.87 -2.78
CA ASP A 219 14.50 -17.23 -2.51
C ASP A 219 13.31 -18.21 -2.45
N CYS A 220 12.10 -17.69 -2.24
CA CYS A 220 10.83 -18.41 -2.38
C CYS A 220 10.18 -18.27 -3.78
N ALA A 221 10.81 -17.56 -4.73
CA ALA A 221 10.35 -17.33 -6.10
C ALA A 221 11.38 -17.87 -7.12
N PRO A 222 11.04 -18.10 -8.39
CA PRO A 222 11.99 -18.60 -9.37
C PRO A 222 13.13 -17.59 -9.67
N ALA A 223 14.32 -17.88 -9.12
CA ALA A 223 15.73 -17.58 -9.49
C ALA A 223 16.19 -16.21 -10.07
N SER A 224 15.32 -15.27 -10.39
CA SER A 224 15.73 -13.94 -10.87
C SER A 224 14.74 -12.88 -10.40
N TRP A 225 15.12 -11.60 -10.55
CA TRP A 225 14.10 -10.55 -10.71
C TRP A 225 13.01 -11.10 -11.63
N PRO A 226 11.70 -10.93 -11.35
CA PRO A 226 10.68 -11.65 -12.08
C PRO A 226 10.89 -11.36 -13.56
N GLN A 227 11.06 -12.38 -14.39
CA GLN A 227 11.00 -12.19 -15.84
C GLN A 227 9.65 -11.55 -16.24
N SER A 228 8.63 -11.65 -15.35
CA SER A 228 7.36 -10.94 -15.44
C SER A 228 7.43 -9.42 -15.15
N LEU A 229 8.60 -8.87 -14.85
CA LEU A 229 8.85 -7.42 -14.78
C LEU A 229 9.53 -6.89 -16.06
N GLU A 230 9.57 -7.70 -17.13
CA GLU A 230 9.77 -7.20 -18.50
C GLU A 230 8.61 -6.28 -18.85
N LEU A 231 8.83 -4.97 -18.66
CA LEU A 231 7.90 -3.95 -19.09
C LEU A 231 8.13 -3.68 -20.58
N ASP A 232 7.28 -4.25 -21.42
CA ASP A 232 7.10 -3.78 -22.80
C ASP A 232 5.87 -2.88 -22.86
N ILE A 233 6.08 -1.58 -23.08
CA ILE A 233 5.00 -0.59 -23.13
C ILE A 233 4.07 -0.87 -24.31
N ALA A 234 4.61 -1.29 -25.46
CA ALA A 234 3.79 -1.57 -26.63
C ALA A 234 2.86 -2.77 -26.40
N ALA A 235 3.33 -3.79 -25.67
CA ALA A 235 2.52 -4.96 -25.33
C ALA A 235 1.47 -4.68 -24.24
N ASN A 236 1.84 -3.92 -23.20
CA ASN A 236 0.99 -3.71 -22.02
C ASN A 236 0.08 -2.48 -22.12
N TYR A 237 0.50 -1.46 -22.87
CA TYR A 237 -0.18 -0.17 -23.01
C TYR A 237 -0.16 0.31 -24.48
N PRO A 238 -0.80 -0.43 -25.41
CA PRO A 238 -0.71 -0.16 -26.84
C PRO A 238 -1.20 1.25 -27.23
N ASP A 239 -2.14 1.83 -26.47
CA ASP A 239 -2.64 3.19 -26.70
C ASP A 239 -1.63 4.31 -26.38
N LEU A 240 -0.53 3.98 -25.70
CA LEU A 240 0.55 4.90 -25.35
C LEU A 240 1.73 4.85 -26.31
N VAL A 241 1.66 4.06 -27.38
CA VAL A 241 2.71 3.97 -28.40
C VAL A 241 2.12 4.15 -29.80
N SER A 242 2.99 4.36 -30.79
CA SER A 242 2.55 4.35 -32.18
C SER A 242 2.10 2.95 -32.60
N ALA A 243 1.09 2.85 -33.48
CA ALA A 243 0.53 1.57 -33.92
C ALA A 243 1.52 0.66 -34.67
N ASP A 244 2.62 1.20 -35.17
CA ASP A 244 3.72 0.47 -35.81
C ASP A 244 4.84 0.08 -34.82
N CYS A 245 4.73 0.46 -33.55
CA CYS A 245 5.68 0.08 -32.51
C CYS A 245 5.44 -1.37 -32.07
N ALA A 246 6.29 -2.28 -32.55
CA ALA A 246 6.18 -3.70 -32.21
C ALA A 246 6.60 -4.01 -30.76
N SER A 247 7.49 -3.19 -30.18
CA SER A 247 8.02 -3.35 -28.83
C SER A 247 8.63 -2.04 -28.35
N LEU A 248 8.40 -1.71 -27.08
CA LEU A 248 9.04 -0.57 -26.42
C LEU A 248 9.44 -0.96 -25.00
N VAL A 249 10.68 -1.43 -24.84
CA VAL A 249 11.27 -1.80 -23.55
C VAL A 249 12.10 -0.63 -23.01
N PRO A 250 11.80 -0.10 -21.80
CA PRO A 250 12.60 0.95 -21.19
C PRO A 250 14.06 0.54 -20.95
N ALA A 251 15.01 1.37 -21.41
CA ALA A 251 16.44 1.17 -21.21
C ALA A 251 16.90 1.77 -19.87
N VAL A 252 16.41 1.20 -18.76
CA VAL A 252 16.68 1.63 -17.38
C VAL A 252 16.96 0.44 -16.46
N GLY A 253 17.37 0.71 -15.21
CA GLY A 253 17.56 -0.33 -14.21
C GLY A 253 16.25 -0.97 -13.72
N PRO A 254 16.28 -2.24 -13.28
CA PRO A 254 15.09 -3.00 -12.87
C PRO A 254 14.30 -2.37 -11.72
N GLY A 255 14.97 -1.63 -10.83
CA GLY A 255 14.30 -0.90 -9.76
C GLY A 255 13.39 0.23 -10.26
N TRP A 256 13.75 0.86 -11.39
CA TRP A 256 12.94 1.91 -12.01
C TRP A 256 11.78 1.36 -12.84
N LEU A 257 11.91 0.16 -13.41
CA LEU A 257 10.82 -0.48 -14.17
C LEU A 257 9.52 -0.58 -13.36
N MET A 258 9.62 -0.85 -12.05
CA MET A 258 8.47 -0.88 -11.15
C MET A 258 7.78 0.48 -11.05
N MET A 259 8.55 1.57 -10.91
CA MET A 259 8.00 2.92 -10.82
C MET A 259 7.36 3.34 -12.15
N ILE A 260 8.01 3.05 -13.27
CA ILE A 260 7.47 3.32 -14.61
C ILE A 260 6.16 2.55 -14.80
N SER A 261 6.14 1.25 -14.51
CA SER A 261 4.93 0.43 -14.62
C SER A 261 3.79 0.98 -13.77
N LEU A 262 4.06 1.42 -12.54
CA LEU A 262 3.04 2.00 -11.68
C LEU A 262 2.48 3.32 -12.24
N ALA A 263 3.33 4.17 -12.82
CA ALA A 263 2.90 5.42 -13.44
C ALA A 263 2.02 5.18 -14.67
N LEU A 264 2.46 4.31 -15.58
CA LEU A 264 1.72 3.97 -16.80
C LEU A 264 0.38 3.31 -16.47
N HIS A 265 0.37 2.42 -15.47
CA HIS A 265 -0.87 1.84 -14.98
C HIS A 265 -1.83 2.92 -14.48
N LYS A 266 -1.39 3.83 -13.60
CA LYS A 266 -2.24 4.93 -13.11
C LYS A 266 -2.80 5.80 -14.25
N LEU A 267 -1.96 6.17 -15.22
CA LEU A 267 -2.38 6.93 -16.38
C LEU A 267 -3.47 6.18 -17.17
N SER A 268 -3.23 4.91 -17.52
CA SER A 268 -4.16 4.11 -18.32
C SER A 268 -5.53 3.90 -17.67
N PHE A 269 -5.60 3.95 -16.34
CA PHE A 269 -6.84 3.81 -15.59
C PHE A 269 -7.55 5.14 -15.31
N SER A 270 -6.87 6.28 -15.50
CA SER A 270 -7.44 7.61 -15.27
C SER A 270 -8.61 7.90 -16.21
N GLN A 271 -9.64 8.59 -15.69
CA GLN A 271 -10.81 8.99 -16.48
C GLN A 271 -10.41 9.98 -17.58
N ASP A 272 -9.50 10.90 -17.27
CA ASP A 272 -8.99 11.89 -18.23
C ASP A 272 -8.32 11.23 -19.42
N PHE A 273 -7.50 10.18 -19.20
CA PHE A 273 -6.88 9.45 -20.29
C PHE A 273 -7.91 8.70 -21.15
N LYS A 274 -8.92 8.08 -20.52
CA LYS A 274 -10.00 7.38 -21.21
C LYS A 274 -10.89 8.30 -22.05
N ALA A 275 -10.92 9.59 -21.74
CA ALA A 275 -11.65 10.59 -22.50
C ALA A 275 -10.88 11.07 -23.76
N LEU A 276 -9.59 10.72 -23.89
CA LEU A 276 -8.79 11.08 -25.06
C LEU A 276 -9.03 10.10 -26.22
N ASP A 277 -8.92 10.62 -27.45
CA ASP A 277 -8.88 9.76 -28.63
C ASP A 277 -7.62 8.87 -28.60
N PRO A 278 -7.72 7.58 -28.96
CA PRO A 278 -6.56 6.69 -29.06
C PRO A 278 -5.45 7.28 -29.93
N GLY A 279 -4.21 7.19 -29.46
CA GLY A 279 -3.04 7.74 -30.15
C GLY A 279 -2.83 9.25 -29.98
N THR A 280 -3.49 9.86 -28.99
CA THR A 280 -3.22 11.24 -28.55
C THR A 280 -1.84 11.37 -27.89
N ILE A 281 -1.40 10.36 -27.13
CA ILE A 281 -0.09 10.32 -26.48
C ILE A 281 0.71 9.15 -27.04
N HIS A 282 1.92 9.40 -27.55
CA HIS A 282 2.83 8.34 -27.98
C HIS A 282 4.20 8.51 -27.33
N ILE A 283 4.54 7.62 -26.43
CA ILE A 283 5.88 7.47 -25.84
C ILE A 283 6.78 6.86 -26.92
N SER A 284 7.92 7.51 -27.20
CA SER A 284 8.92 7.02 -28.16
C SER A 284 10.04 6.24 -27.51
N ASP A 285 10.44 6.63 -26.30
CA ASP A 285 11.52 6.02 -25.55
C ASP A 285 11.44 6.37 -24.07
N ILE A 286 11.86 5.43 -23.23
CA ILE A 286 12.16 5.67 -21.81
C ILE A 286 13.55 5.14 -21.56
N LYS A 287 14.47 6.00 -21.15
CA LYS A 287 15.87 5.63 -20.96
C LYS A 287 16.49 6.42 -19.81
N LYS A 288 17.65 5.96 -19.42
CA LYS A 288 18.52 6.70 -18.52
C LYS A 288 19.26 7.81 -19.27
N GLY A 289 19.10 9.04 -18.82
CA GLY A 289 19.83 10.22 -19.27
C GLY A 289 21.29 10.19 -18.82
N GLN A 290 22.11 11.03 -19.47
CA GLN A 290 23.55 11.15 -19.16
C GLN A 290 23.82 11.69 -17.75
N ASP A 291 22.86 12.41 -17.17
CA ASP A 291 22.89 12.96 -15.81
C ASP A 291 22.40 11.96 -14.74
N GLY A 292 22.16 10.70 -15.14
CA GLY A 292 21.66 9.65 -14.24
C GLY A 292 20.21 9.88 -13.83
N LYS A 293 19.42 10.62 -14.61
CA LYS A 293 17.97 10.74 -14.43
C LYS A 293 17.22 9.92 -15.46
N ILE A 294 15.93 9.68 -15.21
CA ILE A 294 15.06 9.14 -16.24
C ILE A 294 14.78 10.20 -17.30
N SER A 295 14.73 9.79 -18.56
CA SER A 295 14.37 10.61 -19.71
C SER A 295 13.28 9.88 -20.47
N ILE A 296 12.17 10.59 -20.72
CA ILE A 296 10.99 10.09 -21.43
C ILE A 296 10.86 10.93 -22.70
N GLY A 297 10.92 10.29 -23.86
CA GLY A 297 10.65 10.93 -25.14
C GLY A 297 9.24 10.63 -25.63
N PHE A 298 8.69 11.60 -26.35
CA PHE A 298 7.35 11.52 -26.92
C PHE A 298 7.41 11.81 -28.42
N SER A 299 6.80 10.95 -29.22
CA SER A 299 6.53 11.25 -30.64
C SER A 299 5.20 12.00 -30.82
N ARG A 300 4.29 11.90 -29.84
CA ARG A 300 3.10 12.74 -29.68
C ARG A 300 2.90 13.07 -28.22
N TYR A 301 2.72 14.34 -27.93
CA TYR A 301 2.65 14.87 -26.57
C TYR A 301 1.27 15.49 -26.30
N HIS A 302 0.79 15.32 -25.06
CA HIS A 302 -0.43 15.92 -24.55
C HIS A 302 -0.22 16.26 -23.07
N ASP A 303 -0.71 17.41 -22.60
CA ASP A 303 -0.39 17.94 -21.25
C ASP A 303 -0.73 16.99 -20.10
N LEU A 304 -1.75 16.13 -20.27
CA LEU A 304 -2.09 15.08 -19.29
C LEU A 304 -0.87 14.21 -18.92
N ILE A 305 0.03 13.94 -19.87
CA ILE A 305 1.19 13.08 -19.61
C ILE A 305 2.23 13.74 -18.69
N GLN A 306 2.23 15.07 -18.60
CA GLN A 306 3.25 15.82 -17.88
C GLN A 306 3.24 15.48 -16.40
N GLU A 307 2.06 15.39 -15.77
CA GLU A 307 1.93 15.01 -14.36
C GLU A 307 2.57 13.64 -14.08
N TYR A 308 2.35 12.67 -14.97
CA TYR A 308 2.89 11.32 -14.83
C TYR A 308 4.39 11.27 -15.15
N ALA A 309 4.86 12.08 -16.11
CA ALA A 309 6.28 12.21 -16.43
C ALA A 309 7.06 12.83 -15.25
N ASP A 310 6.53 13.91 -14.66
CA ASP A 310 7.09 14.55 -13.47
C ASP A 310 7.09 13.60 -12.28
N TRP A 311 6.00 12.84 -12.10
CA TRP A 311 5.92 11.82 -11.07
C TRP A 311 6.97 10.72 -11.29
N MET A 312 7.15 10.25 -12.52
CA MET A 312 8.18 9.26 -12.86
C MET A 312 9.59 9.81 -12.60
N GLU A 313 9.88 11.05 -12.99
CA GLU A 313 11.17 11.69 -12.72
C GLU A 313 11.46 11.77 -11.23
N PHE A 314 10.49 12.31 -10.46
CA PHE A 314 10.62 12.42 -9.01
C PHE A 314 10.84 11.06 -8.35
N ARG A 315 10.00 10.07 -8.67
CA ARG A 315 10.04 8.74 -8.03
C ARG A 315 11.30 7.98 -8.40
N CYS A 316 11.71 7.98 -9.67
CA CYS A 316 12.97 7.36 -10.08
C CYS A 316 14.17 8.06 -9.42
N GLY A 317 14.10 9.38 -9.22
CA GLY A 317 15.16 10.16 -8.56
C GLY A 317 15.41 9.78 -7.10
N VAL A 318 14.44 9.18 -6.41
CA VAL A 318 14.52 8.71 -5.01
C VAL A 318 14.48 7.18 -4.89
N THR A 319 14.55 6.46 -6.02
CA THR A 319 14.48 5.01 -6.07
C THR A 319 15.79 4.43 -6.58
N CYS A 320 16.32 3.43 -5.88
CA CYS A 320 17.48 2.68 -6.31
C CYS A 320 17.20 2.01 -7.67
N GLU A 321 18.01 2.29 -8.68
CA GLU A 321 17.83 1.74 -10.02
C GLU A 321 18.07 0.23 -10.09
N GLU A 322 18.82 -0.34 -9.13
CA GLU A 322 19.10 -1.78 -9.07
C GLU A 322 18.03 -2.57 -8.32
N CYS A 323 17.70 -2.19 -7.09
CA CYS A 323 16.80 -2.99 -6.25
C CYS A 323 15.40 -2.40 -6.06
N GLY A 324 15.14 -1.16 -6.48
CA GLY A 324 13.81 -0.55 -6.31
C GLY A 324 13.51 -0.04 -4.89
N HIS A 325 14.49 -0.05 -3.99
CA HIS A 325 14.39 0.59 -2.67
C HIS A 325 14.13 2.10 -2.81
N VAL A 326 13.20 2.64 -2.03
CA VAL A 326 12.84 4.06 -2.01
C VAL A 326 13.38 4.70 -0.75
N GLY A 327 14.12 5.81 -0.88
CA GLY A 327 14.63 6.59 0.26
C GLY A 327 16.00 7.17 0.01
N ASP A 328 16.92 7.01 0.97
CA ASP A 328 18.27 7.56 0.87
C ASP A 328 19.05 6.92 -0.28
N ILE A 329 19.37 7.73 -1.28
CA ILE A 329 20.11 7.34 -2.48
C ILE A 329 21.52 7.94 -2.45
N VAL A 330 22.49 7.11 -2.80
CA VAL A 330 23.87 7.45 -3.13
C VAL A 330 24.01 7.57 -4.66
N ARG A 331 24.55 8.70 -5.11
CA ARG A 331 24.95 8.87 -6.52
C ARG A 331 26.44 8.55 -6.67
N THR A 332 26.79 7.79 -7.71
CA THR A 332 28.19 7.51 -8.04
C THR A 332 28.95 8.79 -8.38
N THR A 333 30.28 8.74 -8.38
CA THR A 333 31.15 9.90 -8.63
C THR A 333 30.88 10.58 -9.97
N ASP A 334 30.55 9.80 -11.00
CA ASP A 334 30.15 10.27 -12.33
C ASP A 334 28.67 10.70 -12.40
N LYS A 335 27.95 10.60 -11.27
CA LYS A 335 26.50 10.81 -11.10
C LYS A 335 25.63 9.97 -12.01
N SER A 336 26.21 8.99 -12.70
CA SER A 336 25.47 8.19 -13.66
C SER A 336 24.51 7.28 -12.92
N GLN A 337 24.82 6.76 -11.74
CA GLN A 337 23.97 5.78 -11.05
C GLN A 337 23.25 6.35 -9.82
N VAL A 338 22.10 5.76 -9.54
CA VAL A 338 21.17 6.13 -8.46
C VAL A 338 20.96 4.86 -7.63
N LEU A 339 21.79 4.64 -6.62
CA LEU A 339 21.83 3.41 -5.84
C LEU A 339 21.44 3.66 -4.39
N CYS A 340 20.78 2.72 -3.71
CA CYS A 340 20.70 2.76 -2.25
C CYS A 340 22.05 2.35 -1.64
N SER A 341 22.27 2.68 -0.36
CA SER A 341 23.53 2.38 0.34
C SER A 341 23.91 0.88 0.29
N HIS A 342 22.93 -0.02 0.37
CA HIS A 342 23.17 -1.46 0.26
C HIS A 342 23.76 -1.84 -1.11
N CYS A 343 23.11 -1.41 -2.20
CA CYS A 343 23.55 -1.70 -3.57
C CYS A 343 24.93 -1.08 -3.85
N TYR A 344 25.11 0.19 -3.47
CA TYR A 344 26.38 0.90 -3.61
C TYR A 344 27.54 0.14 -2.95
N CYS A 345 27.41 -0.19 -1.65
CA CYS A 345 28.45 -0.89 -0.92
C CYS A 345 28.69 -2.33 -1.41
N THR A 346 27.67 -2.99 -1.99
CA THR A 346 27.83 -4.33 -2.56
C THR A 346 28.65 -4.28 -3.84
N ARG A 347 28.43 -3.24 -4.65
CA ARG A 347 29.12 -3.04 -5.93
C ARG A 347 30.59 -2.65 -5.77
N GLU A 348 30.90 -1.75 -4.83
CA GLU A 348 32.30 -1.41 -4.53
C GLU A 348 33.12 -2.64 -4.10
N LYS A 349 32.48 -3.61 -3.42
CA LYS A 349 33.14 -4.86 -3.00
C LYS A 349 33.30 -5.88 -4.12
N SER A 350 32.54 -5.78 -5.21
CA SER A 350 32.70 -6.67 -6.38
C SER A 350 33.73 -6.15 -7.38
N ASP A 351 33.96 -4.84 -7.40
CA ASP A 351 34.86 -4.17 -8.35
C ASP A 351 36.31 -4.02 -7.82
N GLY A 352 36.55 -4.30 -6.53
CA GLY A 352 37.87 -4.34 -5.89
C GLY A 352 38.25 -5.73 -5.44
#